data_AF-A0A848AT65-F1
#
_entry.id   AF-A0A848AT65-F1
#
_cell.length_a   1.000
_cell.length_b   1.000
_cell.length_c   1.000
_cell.angle_alpha   90.00
_cell.angle_beta   90.00
_cell.angle_gamma   90.00
#
_symmetry.space_group_name_H-M   'P 1'
#
loop_
_entity.id
_entity.type
_entity.pdbx_description
1 polymer ?
#
loop_
_entity_poly.entity_id
_entity_poly.type
_entity_poly.pdbx_seq_one_letter_code
_entity_poly.pdbx_strand_id
1 'polypeptide(L)'
;MKKSLLLLLILLAVASCIFANSCRSQPPPSRQRENLELTEYAKEVEFAQKAVVLVPGQLNKFSRLWQSRGDVYQSAVQLLKEHPVKSPQAVCAYRFASNPKLISVVLEDSGTPPLAVTVWNGGSQLLITDVNLAEMEKQ
;
A
#
# COMPACT_ATOMS: atom_id res chain seq x y z
N MET A 1 -23.16 -46.98 -20.09
CA MET A 1 -23.49 -45.60 -19.62
C MET A 1 -22.96 -45.24 -18.22
N LYS A 2 -22.69 -46.20 -17.31
CA LYS A 2 -22.20 -45.90 -15.94
C LYS A 2 -20.76 -45.33 -15.86
N LYS A 3 -19.88 -45.69 -16.82
CA LYS A 3 -18.46 -45.25 -16.82
C LYS A 3 -18.28 -43.76 -17.18
N SER A 4 -19.10 -43.23 -18.10
CA SER A 4 -19.06 -41.80 -18.46
C SER A 4 -19.59 -40.90 -17.36
N LEU A 5 -20.58 -41.37 -16.59
CA LEU A 5 -21.11 -40.64 -15.42
C LEU A 5 -20.04 -40.53 -14.32
N LEU A 6 -19.28 -41.60 -14.10
CA LEU A 6 -18.20 -41.63 -13.12
C LEU A 6 -17.08 -40.65 -13.51
N LEU A 7 -16.70 -40.61 -14.79
CA LEU A 7 -15.72 -39.65 -15.32
C LEU A 7 -16.18 -38.19 -15.15
N LEU A 8 -17.46 -37.91 -15.39
CA LEU A 8 -18.02 -36.56 -15.24
C LEU A 8 -17.97 -36.10 -13.78
N LEU A 9 -18.28 -36.99 -12.83
CA LEU A 9 -18.22 -36.69 -11.39
C LEU A 9 -16.78 -36.43 -10.92
N ILE A 10 -15.81 -37.18 -11.43
CA ILE A 10 -14.39 -36.97 -11.12
C ILE A 10 -13.93 -35.60 -11.68
N LEU A 11 -14.33 -35.25 -12.91
CA LEU A 11 -14.03 -33.95 -13.51
C LEU A 11 -14.62 -32.78 -12.70
N LEU A 12 -15.85 -32.91 -12.22
CA LEU A 12 -16.49 -31.91 -11.36
C LEU A 12 -15.77 -31.75 -10.01
N ALA A 13 -15.32 -32.86 -9.41
CA ALA A 13 -14.56 -32.83 -8.16
C ALA A 13 -13.16 -32.20 -8.35
N VAL A 14 -12.49 -32.46 -9.47
CA VAL A 14 -11.19 -31.85 -9.76
C VAL A 14 -11.35 -30.35 -10.04
N ALA A 15 -12.37 -29.94 -10.81
CA ALA A 15 -12.65 -28.54 -11.09
C ALA A 15 -12.98 -27.76 -9.80
N SER A 16 -13.79 -28.33 -8.89
CA SER A 16 -14.11 -27.69 -7.61
C SER A 16 -12.89 -27.60 -6.69
N CYS A 17 -12.02 -28.61 -6.66
CA CYS A 17 -10.76 -28.56 -5.92
C CYS A 17 -9.80 -27.48 -6.46
N ILE A 18 -9.64 -27.36 -7.78
CA ILE A 18 -8.79 -26.34 -8.41
C ILE A 18 -9.35 -24.94 -8.13
N PHE A 19 -10.66 -24.75 -8.25
CA PHE A 19 -11.31 -23.47 -7.97
C PHE A 19 -11.21 -23.10 -6.48
N ALA A 20 -11.40 -24.07 -5.58
CA ALA A 20 -11.28 -23.86 -4.14
C ALA A 20 -9.84 -23.49 -3.72
N ASN A 21 -8.82 -24.08 -4.34
CA ASN A 21 -7.42 -23.72 -4.11
C ASN A 21 -7.06 -22.35 -4.70
N SER A 22 -7.67 -21.97 -5.84
CA SER A 22 -7.46 -20.66 -6.47
C SER A 22 -8.10 -19.53 -5.66
N CYS A 23 -9.27 -19.76 -5.04
CA CYS A 23 -9.90 -18.79 -4.14
C CYS A 23 -9.22 -18.70 -2.76
N ARG A 24 -8.53 -19.75 -2.29
CA ARG A 24 -7.80 -19.74 -1.00
C ARG A 24 -6.42 -19.10 -1.06
N SER A 25 -5.81 -19.03 -2.23
CA SER A 25 -4.41 -18.59 -2.39
C SER A 25 -4.25 -17.10 -2.67
N GLN A 26 -5.33 -16.40 -3.02
CA GLN A 26 -5.26 -14.97 -3.20
C GLN A 26 -5.48 -14.27 -1.85
N PRO A 27 -4.54 -13.41 -1.40
CA PRO A 27 -4.81 -12.56 -0.25
C PRO A 27 -6.06 -11.72 -0.53
N PRO A 28 -6.80 -11.30 0.52
CA PRO A 28 -7.97 -10.46 0.32
C PRO A 28 -7.62 -9.24 -0.53
N PRO A 29 -8.53 -8.69 -1.35
CA PRO A 29 -8.24 -7.56 -2.24
C PRO A 29 -7.65 -6.33 -1.54
N SER A 30 -7.92 -6.16 -0.24
CA SER A 30 -7.31 -5.14 0.62
C SER A 30 -5.80 -5.31 0.87
N ARG A 31 -5.27 -6.51 0.61
CA ARG A 31 -3.85 -6.88 0.75
C ARG A 31 -3.20 -7.26 -0.58
N GLN A 32 -3.96 -7.31 -1.68
CA GLN A 32 -3.40 -7.51 -3.01
C GLN A 32 -2.68 -6.23 -3.44
N ARG A 33 -1.38 -6.38 -3.69
CA ARG A 33 -0.48 -5.31 -4.11
C ARG A 33 -0.28 -5.41 -5.62
N GLU A 34 -0.62 -4.36 -6.33
CA GLU A 34 -0.38 -4.24 -7.77
C GLU A 34 0.85 -3.36 -7.99
N ASN A 35 1.75 -3.81 -8.88
CA ASN A 35 2.86 -3.00 -9.33
C ASN A 35 2.32 -1.82 -10.16
N LEU A 36 2.82 -0.63 -9.88
CA LEU A 36 2.43 0.59 -10.57
C LEU A 36 3.03 0.66 -11.98
N GLU A 37 2.27 1.25 -12.92
CA GLU A 37 2.82 1.64 -14.21
C GLU A 37 3.88 2.75 -14.04
N LEU A 38 4.96 2.69 -14.83
CA LEU A 38 6.15 3.53 -14.70
C LEU A 38 5.88 5.04 -14.66
N THR A 39 4.88 5.52 -15.40
CA THR A 39 4.52 6.94 -15.53
C THR A 39 3.76 7.48 -14.32
N GLU A 40 2.92 6.64 -13.69
CA GLU A 40 2.19 7.00 -12.47
C GLU A 40 3.09 6.89 -11.23
N TYR A 41 3.97 5.88 -11.24
CA TYR A 41 4.96 5.60 -10.20
C TYR A 41 5.83 6.82 -9.86
N ALA A 42 6.45 7.46 -10.86
CA ALA A 42 7.40 8.54 -10.62
C ALA A 42 6.78 9.76 -9.91
N LYS A 43 5.57 10.16 -10.33
CA LYS A 43 4.85 11.30 -9.74
C LYS A 43 4.39 11.01 -8.32
N GLU A 44 3.90 9.80 -8.06
CA GLU A 44 3.39 9.38 -6.76
C GLU A 44 4.54 9.23 -5.74
N VAL A 45 5.66 8.67 -6.17
CA VAL A 45 6.88 8.54 -5.37
C VAL A 45 7.48 9.90 -5.00
N GLU A 46 7.65 10.81 -5.98
CA GLU A 46 8.22 12.14 -5.74
C GLU A 46 7.39 12.93 -4.72
N PHE A 47 6.07 12.80 -4.79
CA PHE A 47 5.17 13.42 -3.83
C PHE A 47 5.32 12.83 -2.42
N ALA A 48 5.34 11.49 -2.30
CA ALA A 48 5.51 10.81 -1.01
C ALA A 48 6.82 11.25 -0.32
N GLN A 49 7.91 11.32 -1.08
CA GLN A 49 9.21 11.81 -0.62
C GLN A 49 9.12 13.25 -0.10
N LYS A 50 8.54 14.16 -0.90
CA LYS A 50 8.37 15.57 -0.51
C LYS A 50 7.53 15.71 0.74
N ALA A 51 6.47 14.92 0.86
CA ALA A 51 5.53 15.04 1.95
C ALA A 51 6.12 14.55 3.28
N VAL A 52 6.87 13.45 3.29
CA VAL A 52 7.60 12.99 4.50
C VAL A 52 8.59 14.02 5.03
N VAL A 53 9.30 14.72 4.14
CA VAL A 53 10.25 15.77 4.52
C VAL A 53 9.54 17.04 5.03
N LEU A 54 8.44 17.45 4.40
CA LEU A 54 7.78 18.73 4.66
C LEU A 54 6.78 18.72 5.82
N VAL A 55 6.07 17.60 6.04
CA VAL A 55 4.96 17.53 7.01
C VAL A 55 5.38 17.95 8.42
N PRO A 56 6.52 17.51 8.99
CA PRO A 56 6.93 17.94 10.33
C PRO A 56 7.10 19.46 10.48
N GLY A 57 7.53 20.15 9.41
CA GLY A 57 7.77 21.59 9.40
C GLY A 57 6.60 22.45 8.92
N GLN A 58 5.55 21.85 8.36
CA GLN A 58 4.41 22.55 7.76
C GLN A 58 3.05 22.03 8.24
N LEU A 59 2.97 21.52 9.48
CA LEU A 59 1.78 20.91 10.07
C LEU A 59 0.49 21.72 9.84
N ASN A 60 0.56 23.06 9.92
CA ASN A 60 -0.59 23.95 9.73
C ASN A 60 -1.16 23.95 8.30
N LYS A 61 -0.36 23.60 7.29
CA LYS A 61 -0.77 23.53 5.88
C LYS A 61 -1.33 22.16 5.51
N PHE A 62 -0.86 21.10 6.19
CA PHE A 62 -1.29 19.72 5.94
C PHE A 62 -2.46 19.28 6.83
N SER A 63 -2.74 19.96 7.95
CA SER A 63 -3.83 19.56 8.87
C SER A 63 -5.20 19.53 8.20
N ARG A 64 -5.50 20.46 7.27
CA ARG A 64 -6.79 20.50 6.55
C ARG A 64 -7.05 19.23 5.73
N LEU A 65 -6.00 18.59 5.25
CA LEU A 65 -6.09 17.37 4.44
C LEU A 65 -6.37 16.13 5.30
N TRP A 66 -6.00 16.16 6.59
CA TRP A 66 -6.12 15.02 7.51
C TRP A 66 -7.23 15.19 8.57
N GLN A 67 -7.93 16.33 8.57
CA GLN A 67 -8.91 16.71 9.59
C GLN A 67 -10.06 15.71 9.81
N SER A 68 -10.39 14.87 8.82
CA SER A 68 -11.41 13.82 8.97
C SER A 68 -10.90 12.54 9.65
N ARG A 69 -9.60 12.44 9.95
CA ARG A 69 -8.93 11.24 10.49
C ARG A 69 -7.93 11.58 11.60
N GLY A 70 -8.37 12.35 12.59
CA GLY A 70 -7.53 12.98 13.62
C GLY A 70 -6.50 12.07 14.31
N ASP A 71 -6.86 10.84 14.68
CA ASP A 71 -5.94 9.93 15.38
C ASP A 71 -4.80 9.44 14.46
N VAL A 72 -5.12 9.12 13.21
CA VAL A 72 -4.14 8.69 12.21
C VAL A 72 -3.14 9.80 11.92
N TYR A 73 -3.61 11.07 11.92
CA TYR A 73 -2.73 12.23 11.79
C TYR A 73 -1.74 12.38 12.92
N GLN A 74 -2.19 12.29 14.16
CA GLN A 74 -1.31 12.45 15.30
C GLN A 74 -0.26 11.34 15.35
N SER A 75 -0.65 10.09 15.08
CA SER A 75 0.27 8.95 15.01
C SER A 75 1.33 9.12 13.93
N ALA A 76 0.94 9.49 12.71
CA ALA A 76 1.90 9.69 11.62
C ALA A 76 2.85 10.86 11.87
N VAL A 77 2.36 11.98 12.41
CA VAL A 77 3.19 13.13 12.77
C VAL A 77 4.17 12.77 13.88
N GLN A 78 3.72 12.01 14.89
CA GLN A 78 4.58 11.52 15.95
C GLN A 78 5.68 10.62 15.39
N LEU A 79 5.33 9.67 14.51
CA LEU A 79 6.28 8.77 13.90
C LEU A 79 7.34 9.51 13.07
N LEU A 80 6.95 10.54 12.32
CA LEU A 80 7.89 11.38 11.56
C LEU A 80 8.79 12.26 12.44
N LYS A 81 8.38 12.57 13.67
CA LYS A 81 9.23 13.25 14.66
C LYS A 81 10.23 12.30 15.30
N GLU A 82 9.80 11.07 15.59
CA GLU A 82 10.63 10.01 16.18
C GLU A 82 11.65 9.47 15.17
N HIS A 83 11.26 9.37 13.90
CA HIS A 83 12.07 8.89 12.79
C HIS A 83 12.15 9.94 11.67
N PRO A 84 12.95 11.01 11.85
CA PRO A 84 13.05 12.09 10.89
C PRO A 84 13.83 11.63 9.66
N VAL A 85 13.14 11.59 8.53
CA VAL A 85 13.72 11.23 7.23
C VAL A 85 14.09 12.50 6.46
N LYS A 86 15.36 12.68 6.13
CA LYS A 86 15.92 13.86 5.46
C LYS A 86 16.08 13.66 3.96
N SER A 87 16.41 12.45 3.53
CA SER A 87 16.64 12.12 2.11
C SER A 87 15.96 10.80 1.73
N PRO A 88 14.61 10.76 1.77
CA PRO A 88 13.86 9.54 1.52
C PRO A 88 14.11 9.01 0.11
N GLN A 89 14.56 7.77 0.01
CA GLN A 89 14.62 7.01 -1.24
C GLN A 89 13.47 6.01 -1.28
N ALA A 90 12.72 5.98 -2.37
CA ALA A 90 11.67 4.97 -2.52
C ALA A 90 12.28 3.62 -2.85
N VAL A 91 12.04 2.65 -1.97
CA VAL A 91 12.48 1.27 -2.13
C VAL A 91 11.45 0.48 -2.92
N CYS A 92 10.16 0.69 -2.60
CA CYS A 92 9.07 0.09 -3.34
C CYS A 92 7.83 0.97 -3.29
N ALA A 93 6.97 0.86 -4.30
CA ALA A 93 5.63 1.42 -4.27
C ALA A 93 4.65 0.43 -4.87
N TYR A 94 3.47 0.34 -4.29
CA TYR A 94 2.41 -0.55 -4.75
C TYR A 94 1.04 0.09 -4.58
N ARG A 95 0.13 -0.28 -5.47
CA ARG A 95 -1.27 0.12 -5.44
C ARG A 95 -2.09 -0.95 -4.73
N PHE A 96 -3.11 -0.53 -4.00
CA PHE A 96 -4.05 -1.46 -3.38
C PHE A 96 -5.13 -1.87 -4.39
N ALA A 97 -5.31 -3.16 -4.64
CA ALA A 97 -6.37 -3.63 -5.56
C ALA A 97 -7.78 -3.25 -5.06
N SER A 98 -7.98 -3.15 -3.75
CA SER A 98 -9.24 -2.68 -3.15
C SER A 98 -9.55 -1.21 -3.42
N ASN A 99 -8.54 -0.39 -3.71
CA ASN A 99 -8.71 1.02 -4.02
C ASN A 99 -7.55 1.50 -4.91
N PRO A 100 -7.77 1.62 -6.22
CA PRO A 100 -6.70 1.99 -7.15
C PRO A 100 -6.19 3.42 -6.93
N LYS A 101 -6.91 4.24 -6.15
CA LYS A 101 -6.45 5.56 -5.74
C LYS A 101 -5.52 5.49 -4.53
N LEU A 102 -5.40 4.39 -3.81
CA LEU A 102 -4.47 4.27 -2.69
C LEU A 102 -3.17 3.60 -3.16
N ILE A 103 -2.06 4.26 -2.84
CA ILE A 103 -0.71 3.78 -3.07
C ILE A 103 0.02 3.76 -1.75
N SER A 104 0.81 2.73 -1.51
CA SER A 104 1.76 2.69 -0.41
C SER A 104 3.16 2.76 -0.98
N VAL A 105 3.98 3.67 -0.46
CA VAL A 105 5.38 3.86 -0.84
C VAL A 105 6.23 3.59 0.38
N VAL A 106 7.18 2.66 0.27
CA VAL A 106 8.20 2.45 1.30
C VAL A 106 9.38 3.35 1.01
N LEU A 107 9.68 4.22 1.96
CA LEU A 107 10.75 5.19 1.93
C LEU A 107 11.82 4.79 2.94
N GLU A 108 13.08 4.81 2.51
CA GLU A 108 14.24 4.54 3.35
C GLU A 108 15.18 5.76 3.38
N ASP A 109 15.89 5.95 4.49
CA ASP A 109 16.94 6.94 4.63
C ASP A 109 18.04 6.40 5.55
N SER A 110 19.26 6.90 5.36
CA SER A 110 20.45 6.39 6.03
C SER A 110 20.33 6.54 7.54
N GLY A 111 20.28 5.41 8.26
CA GLY A 111 20.25 5.38 9.71
C GLY A 111 18.87 5.54 10.34
N THR A 112 17.79 5.53 9.56
CA THR A 112 16.42 5.49 10.08
C THR A 112 15.69 4.24 9.61
N PRO A 113 14.78 3.68 10.43
CA PRO A 113 13.90 2.61 9.96
C PRO A 113 13.11 3.02 8.71
N PRO A 114 12.87 2.09 7.77
CA PRO A 114 12.05 2.38 6.60
C PRO A 114 10.61 2.69 7.01
N LEU A 115 10.00 3.65 6.32
CA LEU A 115 8.63 4.10 6.56
C LEU A 115 7.74 3.73 5.38
N ALA A 116 6.62 3.07 5.64
CA ALA A 116 5.55 2.86 4.68
C ALA A 116 4.56 4.03 4.73
N VAL A 117 4.46 4.79 3.65
CA VAL A 117 3.59 5.96 3.51
C VAL A 117 2.44 5.62 2.58
N THR A 118 1.21 5.67 3.08
CA THR A 118 0.02 5.50 2.25
C THR A 118 -0.50 6.85 1.76
N VAL A 119 -0.69 6.95 0.45
CA VAL A 119 -1.09 8.15 -0.27
C VAL A 119 -2.34 7.88 -1.09
N TRP A 120 -3.32 8.78 -1.05
CA TRP A 120 -4.51 8.76 -1.90
C TRP A 120 -4.36 9.69 -3.10
N ASN A 121 -4.53 9.16 -4.31
CA ASN A 121 -4.50 9.84 -5.59
C ASN A 121 -5.87 10.44 -5.93
N GLY A 122 -6.00 11.74 -5.66
CA GLY A 122 -7.14 12.57 -6.04
C GLY A 122 -7.03 13.26 -7.39
N GLY A 123 -6.05 12.92 -8.22
CA GLY A 123 -5.77 13.57 -9.50
C GLY A 123 -4.96 14.86 -9.39
N SER A 124 -5.47 15.87 -8.66
CA SER A 124 -4.78 17.16 -8.48
C SER A 124 -4.06 17.29 -7.14
N GLN A 125 -4.50 16.53 -6.13
CA GLN A 125 -3.91 16.52 -4.79
C GLN A 125 -3.77 15.08 -4.32
N LEU A 126 -2.52 14.68 -4.05
CA LEU A 126 -2.20 13.42 -3.42
C LEU A 126 -2.26 13.65 -1.89
N LEU A 127 -3.05 12.84 -1.18
CA LEU A 127 -3.30 12.98 0.26
C LEU A 127 -2.51 11.91 1.00
N ILE A 128 -1.60 12.23 1.91
CA ILE A 128 -1.11 11.18 2.83
C ILE A 128 -2.28 10.77 3.72
N THR A 129 -2.59 9.49 3.74
CA THR A 129 -3.64 8.93 4.59
C THR A 129 -3.09 8.21 5.81
N ASP A 130 -1.85 7.73 5.75
CA ASP A 130 -1.22 6.99 6.85
C ASP A 130 0.31 6.91 6.70
N VAL A 131 1.04 6.75 7.80
CA VAL A 131 2.49 6.49 7.85
C VAL A 131 2.78 5.47 8.93
N ASN A 132 3.44 4.37 8.58
CA ASN A 132 3.81 3.29 9.49
C ASN A 132 5.29 2.92 9.33
N LEU A 133 5.86 2.24 10.33
CA LEU A 133 7.13 1.54 10.15
C LEU A 133 6.92 0.43 9.12
N ALA A 134 7.78 0.35 8.12
CA ALA A 134 7.73 -0.73 7.16
C ALA A 134 8.23 -2.01 7.84
N GLU A 135 7.33 -2.98 8.01
CA GLU A 135 7.73 -4.35 8.34
C GLU A 135 8.49 -4.90 7.13
N MET A 136 9.82 -4.84 7.18
CA MET A 136 10.64 -5.62 6.28
C MET A 136 10.43 -7.09 6.65
N GLU A 137 9.58 -7.79 5.89
CA GLU A 137 9.55 -9.25 5.93
C GLU A 137 10.99 -9.71 5.69
N LYS A 138 11.61 -10.33 6.71
CA LYS A 138 12.85 -11.07 6.54
C LYS A 138 12.56 -12.18 5.53
N GLN A 139 12.98 -11.98 4.28
CA GLN A 139 13.11 -13.07 3.32
C GLN A 139 14.14 -14.07 3.83
#